data_AF-A0A9P6CHI0-F1
#
_entry.id   AF-A0A9P6CHI0-F1
#
_cell.length_a   1.000
_cell.length_b   1.000
_cell.length_c   1.000
_cell.angle_alpha   90.00
_cell.angle_beta   90.00
_cell.angle_gamma   90.00
#
_symmetry.space_group_name_H-M   'P 1'
#
loop_
_entity.id
_entity.type
_entity.pdbx_description
1 polymer ?
#
loop_
_entity_poly.entity_id
_entity_poly.type
_entity_poly.pdbx_seq_one_letter_code
_entity_poly.pdbx_strand_id
1 'polypeptide(L)' 'YPRAQGLGGSTLHNALINIIANTQEDFNGLATISKDPTWSRSNMQNYFKKIEHNL' A
#
# COMPACT_ATOMS: atom_id res chain seq x y z
N TYR A 1 -8.63 -19.15 5.63
CA TYR A 1 -8.15 -17.79 5.36
C TYR A 1 -9.31 -16.82 5.60
N PRO A 2 -9.33 -16.08 6.72
CA PRO A 2 -10.47 -15.24 7.10
C PRO A 2 -10.65 -14.07 6.13
N ARG A 3 -11.88 -13.89 5.62
CA ARG A 3 -12.30 -12.75 4.79
C ARG A 3 -13.70 -12.33 5.21
N ALA A 4 -13.93 -11.03 5.43
CA ALA A 4 -15.26 -10.49 5.68
C ALA A 4 -16.10 -10.46 4.40
N GLN A 5 -17.38 -10.79 4.54
CA GLN A 5 -18.39 -10.63 3.48
C GLN A 5 -19.35 -9.52 3.92
N GLY A 6 -19.14 -8.30 3.42
CA GLY A 6 -19.90 -7.11 3.77
C GLY A 6 -19.33 -5.87 3.07
N LEU A 7 -20.08 -4.76 3.07
CA LEU A 7 -19.60 -3.49 2.51
C LEU A 7 -18.36 -3.01 3.29
N GLY A 8 -17.21 -2.91 2.62
CA GLY A 8 -15.92 -2.64 3.24
C GLY A 8 -14.99 -3.86 3.35
N GLY A 9 -15.50 -5.08 3.10
CA GLY A 9 -14.69 -6.30 2.99
C GLY A 9 -13.75 -6.51 4.19
N SER A 10 -12.52 -6.93 3.93
CA SER A 10 -11.51 -7.16 4.98
C SER A 10 -11.12 -5.88 5.75
N THR A 11 -11.46 -4.69 5.27
CA THR A 11 -11.26 -3.43 6.02
C THR A 11 -12.17 -3.35 7.26
N LEU A 12 -13.29 -4.08 7.27
CA LEU A 12 -14.18 -4.14 8.44
C LEU A 12 -13.59 -4.89 9.65
N HIS A 13 -12.69 -5.85 9.42
CA HIS A 13 -12.20 -6.76 10.46
C HIS A 13 -10.68 -6.79 10.60
N ASN A 14 -9.94 -5.94 9.88
CA ASN A 14 -8.48 -5.92 10.00
C ASN A 14 -8.07 -5.24 11.33
N ALA A 15 -6.80 -5.40 11.73
CA ALA A 15 -6.30 -4.81 12.98
C ALA A 15 -6.01 -3.30 12.89
N LEU A 16 -6.45 -2.63 11.82
CA LEU A 16 -6.24 -1.20 11.53
C LEU A 16 -4.76 -0.78 11.45
N ILE A 17 -3.84 -1.75 11.33
CA ILE A 17 -2.41 -1.49 11.15
C ILE A 17 -2.18 -0.98 9.72
N ASN A 18 -1.63 0.23 9.60
CA ASN A 18 -1.25 0.81 8.32
C ASN A 18 0.28 0.76 8.14
N ILE A 19 0.75 0.00 7.16
CA ILE A 19 2.16 -0.12 6.80
C ILE A 19 2.27 0.13 5.30
N ILE A 20 3.04 1.16 4.94
CA ILE A 20 3.21 1.60 3.54
C ILE A 20 4.12 0.64 2.76
N ALA A 21 5.27 0.32 3.35
CA ALA A 21 6.19 -0.74 2.96
C ALA A 21 7.26 -0.83 4.05
N ASN A 22 7.91 -1.98 4.17
CA ASN A 22 8.96 -2.16 5.17
C ASN A 22 10.27 -1.47 4.74
N THR A 23 10.55 -1.47 3.44
CA THR A 23 11.77 -0.92 2.84
C THR A 23 11.50 -0.21 1.52
N GLN A 24 12.47 0.55 1.04
CA GLN A 24 12.44 1.12 -0.31
C GLN A 24 12.49 0.04 -1.40
N GLU A 25 13.07 -1.13 -1.09
CA GLU A 25 13.23 -2.24 -2.02
C GLU A 25 11.91 -2.94 -2.35
N ASP A 26 10.92 -2.92 -1.44
CA ASP A 26 9.60 -3.49 -1.70
C ASP A 26 8.94 -2.87 -2.95
N PHE A 27 8.96 -1.54 -3.07
CA PHE A 27 8.41 -0.82 -4.21
C PHE A 27 9.34 -0.81 -5.42
N ASN A 28 10.66 -0.72 -5.21
CA ASN A 28 11.61 -0.73 -6.32
C ASN A 28 11.71 -2.12 -6.99
N GLY A 29 11.57 -3.19 -6.21
CA GLY A 29 11.45 -4.56 -6.70
C GLY A 29 10.17 -4.73 -7.52
N LEU A 30 9.04 -4.21 -7.03
CA LEU A 30 7.78 -4.18 -7.80
C LEU A 30 7.93 -3.42 -9.12
N ALA A 31 8.53 -2.24 -9.11
CA ALA A 31 8.77 -1.47 -10.33
C ALA A 31 9.63 -2.24 -11.35
N THR A 32 10.61 -3.00 -10.87
CA THR A 32 11.48 -3.84 -11.71
C THR A 32 10.71 -5.03 -12.30
N ILE A 33 9.92 -5.73 -11.49
CA ILE A 33 9.13 -6.91 -11.93
C ILE A 33 8.04 -6.48 -12.91
N SER A 34 7.31 -5.41 -12.58
CA SER A 34 6.24 -4.86 -13.41
C SER A 34 6.75 -4.11 -14.64
N LYS A 35 8.08 -3.86 -14.73
CA LYS A 35 8.74 -3.03 -15.75
C LYS A 35 8.12 -1.64 -15.87
N ASP A 36 7.63 -1.11 -14.75
CA ASP A 36 6.90 0.15 -14.69
C ASP A 36 7.49 1.03 -13.58
N PRO A 37 8.20 2.12 -13.93
CA PRO A 37 8.83 3.00 -12.96
C PRO A 37 7.82 3.81 -12.12
N THR A 38 6.54 3.82 -12.52
CA THR A 38 5.49 4.48 -11.73
C THR A 38 5.28 3.82 -10.36
N TRP A 39 5.67 2.55 -10.20
CA TRP A 39 5.62 1.81 -8.93
C TRP A 39 6.81 2.07 -8.00
N SER A 40 7.80 2.87 -8.40
CA SER A 40 8.95 3.18 -7.55
C SER A 40 8.53 3.86 -6.24
N ARG A 41 9.33 3.67 -5.18
CA ARG A 41 9.04 4.22 -3.85
C ARG A 41 8.74 5.73 -3.87
N SER A 42 9.47 6.47 -4.70
CA SER A 42 9.34 7.93 -4.86
C SER A 42 7.95 8.31 -5.40
N ASN A 43 7.50 7.64 -6.46
CA ASN A 43 6.19 7.88 -7.05
C ASN A 43 5.06 7.45 -6.10
N MET A 44 5.20 6.27 -5.49
CA MET A 44 4.22 5.75 -4.53
C MET A 44 4.08 6.67 -3.30
N GLN A 45 5.17 7.27 -2.80
CA GLN A 45 5.10 8.22 -1.68
C GLN A 45 4.17 9.41 -1.96
N ASN A 46 4.11 9.89 -3.19
CA ASN A 46 3.21 11.00 -3.56
C ASN A 46 1.73 10.60 -3.49
N TYR A 47 1.41 9.33 -3.75
CA TYR A 47 0.06 8.81 -3.58
C TYR A 47 -0.28 8.59 -2.11
N PHE A 48 0.65 8.06 -1.31
CA PHE A 48 0.44 7.89 0.13
C PHE A 48 0.11 9.21 0.82
N LYS A 49 0.84 10.29 0.51
CA LYS A 49 0.57 11.64 1.04
C LYS A 49 -0.84 12.17 0.73
N LYS A 50 -1.50 11.69 -0.33
CA LYS A 50 -2.87 12.09 -0.68
C LYS A 50 -3.92 11.27 0.06
N ILE A 51 -3.57 10.05 0.47
CA ILE A 51 -4.48 9.08 1.11
C ILE A 51 -4.40 9.22 2.63
N GLU A 52 -3.22 9.51 3.15
CA GLU A 52 -2.99 9.70 4.59
C GLU A 52 -3.33 11.14 5.00
N HIS A 53 -4.14 11.28 6.06
CA HIS A 53 -4.27 12.55 6.78
C HIS A 53 -3.46 12.44 8.06
N ASN A 54 -2.14 12.58 7.92
CA ASN A 54 -1.20 12.62 9.05
C ASN A 54 -0.86 14.09 9.33
N LEU A 55 -1.12 14.54 10.57
CA LEU A 55 -0.83 15.88 11.08
C LEU A 55 0.68 16.14 11.18
#